data_AF-D3D6X6-F1
#
_entry.id   AF-D3D6X6-F1
#
_cell.length_a   1.000
_cell.length_b   1.000
_cell.length_c   1.000
_cell.angle_alpha   90.00
_cell.angle_beta   90.00
_cell.angle_gamma   90.00
#
_symmetry.space_group_name_H-M   'P 1'
#
loop_
_entity.id
_entity.type
_entity.pdbx_description
1 polymer ?
#
loop_
_entity_poly.entity_id
_entity_poly.type
_entity_poly.pdbx_seq_one_letter_code
_entity_poly.pdbx_strand_id
1 'polypeptide(L)'
;MTAGSRQADDSSPSVSASRAPGLTASVPYQPVASSAEIEGRAPATRPSRVPTAGARNAAGDAAPSMDVVPSVEVVPSVEVVPSVEVVAPVESVDWFVAGENGSVGPPMARPRAAAGALFFDEEGRVLLVEPSYKPGWDIPGGFIEPGESPYAACVREVEEEIGIVPPIGSLLVVDWASDEHTGDMLLFVFDGGLLPSDWRERIRLDMNEIINCAFTPLSDVGEKLPVLHARRVRAAAGLRAGHGGAGYLEHGYLTPAAPAVSSAPAGAAQRTESTE
;
A
#
# COMPACT_ATOMS: atom_id res chain seq x y z
N MET A 1 -73.01 -22.58 28.61
CA MET A 1 -73.68 -21.26 28.50
C MET A 1 -72.91 -20.34 29.44
N THR A 2 -72.19 -19.28 29.05
CA THR A 2 -72.25 -18.42 27.86
C THR A 2 -70.88 -17.75 27.69
N ALA A 3 -70.50 -17.49 26.44
CA ALA A 3 -69.24 -16.88 26.02
C ALA A 3 -69.22 -15.34 26.16
N GLY A 4 -68.03 -14.74 26.04
CA GLY A 4 -67.79 -13.31 25.84
C GLY A 4 -66.33 -12.95 26.10
N SER A 5 -65.41 -13.22 25.17
CA SER A 5 -64.96 -12.30 24.11
C SER A 5 -64.53 -10.92 24.64
N ARG A 6 -63.21 -10.70 24.74
CA ARG A 6 -62.61 -9.35 24.73
C ARG A 6 -61.46 -9.31 23.72
N GLN A 7 -61.74 -8.54 22.68
CA GLN A 7 -60.83 -7.99 21.67
C GLN A 7 -59.67 -7.26 22.35
N ALA A 8 -58.44 -7.53 21.91
CA ALA A 8 -57.29 -6.65 22.20
C ALA A 8 -56.96 -5.93 20.89
N ASP A 9 -56.99 -4.60 20.96
CA ASP A 9 -56.70 -3.67 19.86
C ASP A 9 -55.27 -3.83 19.36
N ASP A 10 -55.17 -3.99 18.04
CA ASP A 10 -53.98 -3.73 17.24
C ASP A 10 -53.92 -2.22 16.99
N SER A 11 -52.84 -1.57 17.41
CA SER A 11 -52.57 -0.16 17.14
C SER A 11 -51.09 0.02 16.87
N SER A 12 -50.68 -0.43 15.69
CA SER A 12 -49.43 0.00 15.05
C SER A 12 -49.62 1.41 14.47
N PRO A 13 -48.76 2.40 14.77
CA PRO A 13 -48.79 3.67 14.08
C PRO A 13 -48.06 3.55 12.72
N SER A 14 -48.79 3.87 11.66
CA SER A 14 -48.26 4.11 10.32
C SER A 14 -47.65 5.52 10.27
N VAL A 15 -46.40 5.63 9.81
CA VAL A 15 -45.81 6.90 9.39
C VAL A 15 -45.21 6.68 8.00
N SER A 16 -45.93 7.19 7.00
CA SER A 16 -45.47 7.26 5.62
C SER A 16 -44.73 8.57 5.36
N ALA A 17 -43.57 8.40 4.73
CA ALA A 17 -43.03 9.16 3.60
C ALA A 17 -42.45 10.58 3.78
N SER A 18 -41.24 10.67 3.22
CA SER A 18 -40.73 11.73 2.35
C SER A 18 -39.88 12.83 2.98
N ARG A 19 -38.57 12.65 2.87
CA ARG A 19 -37.62 13.75 2.70
C ARG A 19 -36.44 13.28 1.85
N ALA A 20 -36.37 13.79 0.62
CA ALA A 20 -35.19 13.68 -0.23
C ALA A 20 -34.03 14.49 0.37
N PRO A 21 -32.77 14.01 0.34
CA PRO A 21 -31.63 14.87 0.61
C PRO A 21 -31.29 15.68 -0.64
N GLY A 22 -31.10 16.99 -0.44
CA GLY A 22 -30.71 17.94 -1.47
C GLY A 22 -29.30 17.68 -1.98
N LEU A 23 -29.13 17.92 -3.28
CA LEU A 23 -27.85 18.02 -3.97
C LEU A 23 -26.97 19.08 -3.29
N THR A 24 -25.87 18.67 -2.67
CA THR A 24 -24.78 19.58 -2.31
C THR A 24 -23.94 19.80 -3.57
N ALA A 25 -23.86 21.07 -4.00
CA ALA A 25 -23.03 21.49 -5.10
C ALA A 25 -21.53 21.24 -4.78
N SER A 26 -20.86 20.48 -5.64
CA SER A 26 -19.40 20.33 -5.61
C SER A 26 -18.73 21.68 -5.85
N VAL A 27 -17.93 22.12 -4.89
CA VAL A 27 -16.97 23.21 -5.08
C VAL A 27 -15.74 22.61 -5.77
N PRO A 28 -15.32 23.08 -6.95
CA PRO A 28 -14.12 22.56 -7.59
C PRO A 28 -12.87 22.95 -6.80
N TYR A 29 -12.04 21.95 -6.51
CA TYR A 29 -10.70 22.11 -5.94
C TYR A 29 -9.82 22.99 -6.85
N GLN A 30 -9.14 23.97 -6.27
CA GLN A 30 -8.16 24.82 -6.95
C GLN A 30 -6.78 24.54 -6.34
N PRO A 31 -5.78 24.08 -7.10
CA PRO A 31 -4.44 23.88 -6.57
C PRO A 31 -3.79 25.24 -6.27
N VAL A 32 -3.26 25.38 -5.06
CA VAL A 32 -2.42 26.53 -4.69
C VAL A 32 -1.07 26.43 -5.43
N ALA A 33 -0.74 27.48 -6.18
CA ALA A 33 0.55 27.59 -6.84
C ALA A 33 1.70 27.60 -5.81
N SER A 34 2.70 26.75 -6.04
CA SER A 34 3.95 26.72 -5.28
C SER A 34 4.71 28.05 -5.45
N SER A 35 4.91 28.77 -4.35
CA SER A 35 5.78 29.94 -4.30
C SER A 35 7.25 29.51 -4.35
N ALA A 36 7.81 29.47 -5.56
CA ALA A 36 9.25 29.43 -5.77
C ALA A 36 9.66 30.53 -6.76
N GLU A 37 9.68 31.77 -6.28
CA GLU A 37 10.41 32.88 -6.90
C GLU A 37 11.19 33.62 -5.81
N ILE A 38 12.46 33.27 -5.62
CA ILE A 38 13.48 34.24 -5.19
C ILE A 38 14.74 33.97 -6.02
N GLU A 39 14.85 34.68 -7.13
CA GLU A 39 16.09 34.83 -7.89
C GLU A 39 17.11 35.69 -7.11
N GLY A 40 18.35 35.21 -7.11
CA GLY A 40 19.54 35.98 -7.49
C GLY A 40 19.91 37.24 -6.71
N ARG A 41 20.90 37.13 -5.81
CA ARG A 41 21.93 38.18 -5.66
C ARG A 41 23.22 37.70 -4.98
N ALA A 42 24.28 37.51 -5.76
CA ALA A 42 25.65 37.73 -5.27
C ALA A 42 25.91 39.25 -5.26
N PRO A 43 26.79 39.80 -4.39
CA PRO A 43 28.16 40.01 -4.87
C PRO A 43 29.31 40.06 -3.82
N ALA A 44 30.51 39.89 -4.39
CA ALA A 44 31.76 40.60 -4.13
C ALA A 44 32.64 40.27 -2.90
N THR A 45 33.78 39.69 -3.27
CA THR A 45 35.08 39.66 -2.60
C THR A 45 35.77 41.05 -2.53
N ARG A 46 36.48 41.36 -1.43
CA ARG A 46 37.82 42.03 -1.39
C ARG A 46 38.39 42.16 0.06
N PRO A 47 39.66 42.57 0.31
CA PRO A 47 40.69 41.65 0.82
C PRO A 47 41.40 42.08 2.12
N SER A 48 42.19 41.14 2.67
CA SER A 48 43.48 41.29 3.39
C SER A 48 43.63 42.31 4.53
N ARG A 49 44.06 41.81 5.70
CA ARG A 49 45.23 42.38 6.41
C ARG A 49 45.86 41.39 7.40
N VAL A 50 47.17 41.25 7.23
CA VAL A 50 48.16 40.58 8.09
C VAL A 50 48.43 41.43 9.35
N PRO A 51 48.89 40.82 10.45
CA PRO A 51 50.17 41.28 10.99
C PRO A 51 51.14 40.14 11.35
N THR A 52 52.40 40.41 11.01
CA THR A 52 53.64 39.72 11.33
C THR A 52 54.01 39.81 12.82
N ALA A 53 54.60 38.75 13.40
CA ALA A 53 56.03 38.70 13.77
C ALA A 53 56.37 37.64 14.85
N GLY A 54 57.40 36.83 14.55
CA GLY A 54 58.34 36.23 15.51
C GLY A 54 57.95 34.87 16.08
N ALA A 55 58.83 33.87 16.26
CA ALA A 55 60.25 33.74 15.95
C ALA A 55 60.68 32.26 16.19
N ARG A 56 61.73 31.84 15.47
CA ARG A 56 62.70 30.75 15.78
C ARG A 56 62.28 29.28 15.55
N ASN A 57 62.95 28.67 14.58
CA ASN A 57 63.07 27.22 14.40
C ASN A 57 64.30 26.69 15.14
N ALA A 58 64.16 25.56 15.82
CA ALA A 58 65.23 24.65 16.19
C ALA A 58 64.92 23.26 15.63
N ALA A 59 65.93 22.65 15.03
CA ALA A 59 65.88 21.41 14.28
C ALA A 59 65.67 20.17 15.17
N GLY A 60 65.00 19.16 14.62
CA GLY A 60 64.89 17.81 15.18
C GLY A 60 64.29 16.86 14.15
N ASP A 61 65.09 15.89 13.70
CA ASP A 61 64.76 14.79 12.79
C ASP A 61 63.58 13.94 13.28
N ALA A 62 62.65 13.59 12.37
CA ALA A 62 61.88 12.34 12.42
C ALA A 62 61.11 12.04 11.11
N ALA A 63 61.48 10.92 10.47
CA ALA A 63 60.71 9.98 9.63
C ALA A 63 59.86 10.46 8.42
N PRO A 64 59.88 9.73 7.28
CA PRO A 64 58.98 10.00 6.15
C PRO A 64 57.55 9.53 6.47
N SER A 65 56.62 10.48 6.56
CA SER A 65 55.18 10.25 6.67
C SER A 65 54.61 9.80 5.31
N MET A 66 53.84 8.71 5.33
CA MET A 66 53.05 8.22 4.19
C MET A 66 52.13 9.32 3.67
N ASP A 67 52.05 9.44 2.34
CA ASP A 67 51.05 10.26 1.65
C ASP A 67 49.64 9.77 2.00
N VAL A 68 48.96 10.49 2.89
CA VAL A 68 47.52 10.37 3.08
C VAL A 68 46.88 11.15 1.93
N VAL A 69 46.57 10.45 0.84
CA VAL A 69 45.58 10.92 -0.14
C VAL A 69 44.23 11.06 0.58
N PRO A 70 43.56 12.22 0.50
CA PRO A 70 42.20 12.31 1.03
C PRO A 70 41.30 11.43 0.16
N SER A 71 40.77 10.36 0.74
CA SER A 71 39.67 9.58 0.18
C SER A 71 38.48 10.52 0.02
N VAL A 72 38.23 10.93 -1.23
CA VAL A 72 36.96 11.55 -1.61
C VAL A 72 35.91 10.44 -1.52
N GLU A 73 35.03 10.52 -0.52
CA GLU A 73 33.80 9.74 -0.54
C GLU A 73 33.01 10.16 -1.78
N VAL A 74 32.99 9.27 -2.76
CA VAL A 74 32.04 9.33 -3.86
C VAL A 74 30.68 9.02 -3.23
N VAL A 75 29.94 10.07 -2.88
CA VAL A 75 28.50 9.96 -2.63
C VAL A 75 27.88 9.37 -3.91
N PRO A 76 27.27 8.18 -3.86
CA PRO A 76 26.64 7.62 -5.03
C PRO A 76 25.56 8.60 -5.50
N SER A 77 25.63 8.92 -6.79
CA SER A 77 24.66 9.77 -7.45
C SER A 77 23.26 9.23 -7.17
N VAL A 78 22.43 10.07 -6.57
CA VAL A 78 21.00 9.82 -6.40
C VAL A 78 20.44 9.52 -7.79
N GLU A 79 20.11 8.26 -8.05
CA GLU A 79 19.37 7.89 -9.24
C GLU A 79 18.03 8.63 -9.17
N VAL A 80 17.79 9.48 -10.16
CA VAL A 80 16.51 10.14 -10.36
C VAL A 80 15.50 9.03 -10.65
N VAL A 81 14.72 8.67 -9.63
CA VAL A 81 13.58 7.77 -9.77
C VAL A 81 12.62 8.37 -10.80
N PRO A 82 12.15 7.58 -11.79
CA PRO A 82 11.21 8.09 -12.78
C PRO A 82 9.94 8.54 -12.05
N SER A 83 9.57 9.79 -12.29
CA SER A 83 8.32 10.39 -11.85
C SER A 83 7.15 9.51 -12.27
N VAL A 84 6.39 9.04 -11.28
CA VAL A 84 5.17 8.25 -11.49
C VAL A 84 4.13 9.16 -12.10
N GLU A 85 3.87 9.02 -13.40
CA GLU A 85 2.69 9.63 -14.02
C GLU A 85 1.46 8.81 -13.61
N VAL A 86 0.69 9.34 -12.66
CA VAL A 86 -0.69 8.90 -12.42
C VAL A 86 -1.46 9.21 -13.70
N VAL A 87 -1.85 8.16 -14.43
CA VAL A 87 -2.61 8.31 -15.68
C VAL A 87 -3.96 8.93 -15.35
N ALA A 88 -4.20 10.14 -15.87
CA ALA A 88 -5.47 10.84 -15.74
C ALA A 88 -6.61 9.99 -16.31
N PRO A 89 -7.85 10.13 -15.80
CA PRO A 89 -9.00 9.41 -16.33
C PRO A 89 -9.18 9.68 -17.82
N VAL A 90 -9.44 8.61 -18.59
CA VAL A 90 -9.80 8.71 -20.01
C VAL A 90 -11.14 9.44 -20.13
N GLU A 91 -11.21 10.47 -21.00
CA GLU A 91 -12.48 11.12 -21.37
C GLU A 91 -13.50 10.06 -21.83
N SER A 92 -14.74 10.21 -21.38
CA SER A 92 -15.81 9.22 -21.52
C SER A 92 -15.86 8.57 -22.91
N VAL A 93 -15.62 7.27 -22.96
CA VAL A 93 -15.97 6.44 -24.12
C VAL A 93 -17.43 6.03 -23.95
N ASP A 94 -18.30 6.50 -24.84
CA ASP A 94 -19.72 6.12 -24.85
C ASP A 94 -19.86 4.66 -25.32
N TRP A 95 -19.74 3.73 -24.37
CA TRP A 95 -19.91 2.29 -24.61
C TRP A 95 -21.37 1.87 -24.80
N PHE A 96 -22.32 2.73 -24.41
CA PHE A 96 -23.76 2.46 -24.54
C PHE A 96 -24.33 3.15 -25.77
N VAL A 97 -24.32 2.47 -26.92
CA VAL A 97 -25.42 2.67 -27.87
C VAL A 97 -26.65 2.06 -27.22
N ALA A 98 -27.52 2.89 -26.64
CA ALA A 98 -28.78 2.45 -26.08
C ALA A 98 -29.54 1.65 -27.16
N GLY A 99 -29.66 0.33 -26.98
CA GLY A 99 -30.53 -0.47 -27.82
C GLY A 99 -31.96 0.06 -27.70
N GLU A 100 -32.64 0.24 -28.82
CA GLU A 100 -33.97 0.89 -28.98
C GLU A 100 -35.11 0.28 -28.11
N ASN A 101 -34.85 -0.75 -27.30
CA ASN A 101 -35.89 -1.55 -26.62
C ASN A 101 -35.85 -1.53 -25.08
N GLY A 102 -35.06 -0.67 -24.43
CA GLY A 102 -35.21 -0.42 -22.98
C GLY A 102 -35.02 -1.63 -22.05
N SER A 103 -34.39 -2.72 -22.52
CA SER A 103 -34.12 -3.89 -21.67
C SER A 103 -33.06 -3.55 -20.63
N VAL A 104 -33.45 -3.52 -19.35
CA VAL A 104 -32.48 -3.49 -18.24
C VAL A 104 -31.75 -4.84 -18.26
N GLY A 105 -30.43 -4.80 -18.48
CA GLY A 105 -29.59 -6.00 -18.44
C GLY A 105 -29.64 -6.71 -17.09
N PRO A 106 -29.03 -7.91 -16.97
CA PRO A 106 -28.91 -8.58 -15.68
C PRO A 106 -28.25 -7.64 -14.65
N PRO A 107 -28.59 -7.77 -13.35
CA PRO A 107 -27.93 -6.97 -12.32
C PRO A 107 -26.42 -7.19 -12.38
N MET A 108 -25.67 -6.09 -12.38
CA MET A 108 -24.20 -6.11 -12.39
C MET A 108 -23.69 -6.05 -10.95
N ALA A 109 -22.64 -6.80 -10.65
CA ALA A 109 -21.92 -6.67 -9.38
C ALA A 109 -21.33 -5.26 -9.25
N ARG A 110 -21.35 -4.73 -8.02
CA ARG A 110 -20.80 -3.41 -7.68
C ARG A 110 -19.86 -3.57 -6.48
N PRO A 111 -18.71 -4.24 -6.65
CA PRO A 111 -17.78 -4.42 -5.56
C PRO A 111 -17.29 -3.06 -5.08
N ARG A 112 -17.18 -2.91 -3.76
CA ARG A 112 -16.35 -1.83 -3.21
C ARG A 112 -14.89 -2.17 -3.49
N ALA A 113 -14.05 -1.16 -3.62
CA ALA A 113 -12.65 -1.37 -3.96
C ALA A 113 -11.74 -0.71 -2.93
N ALA A 114 -10.62 -1.37 -2.62
CA ALA A 114 -9.61 -0.88 -1.71
C ALA A 114 -8.21 -1.15 -2.28
N ALA A 115 -7.24 -0.33 -1.90
CA ALA A 115 -5.85 -0.48 -2.32
C ALA A 115 -4.90 -0.29 -1.14
N GLY A 116 -3.82 -1.08 -1.10
CA GLY A 116 -2.81 -0.98 -0.07
C GLY A 116 -1.43 -1.43 -0.54
N ALA A 117 -0.43 -1.19 0.30
CA ALA A 117 0.97 -1.46 0.00
C ALA A 117 1.58 -2.49 0.94
N LEU A 118 2.39 -3.39 0.39
CA LEU A 118 3.16 -4.34 1.17
C LEU A 118 4.61 -3.87 1.31
N PHE A 119 4.94 -3.31 2.46
CA PHE A 119 6.31 -2.87 2.78
C PHE A 119 7.06 -3.93 3.58
N PHE A 120 8.37 -4.00 3.35
CA PHE A 120 9.28 -4.89 4.08
C PHE A 120 10.40 -4.12 4.75
N ASP A 121 10.92 -4.64 5.86
CA ASP A 121 12.23 -4.21 6.36
C ASP A 121 13.36 -5.13 5.87
N GLU A 122 14.57 -4.82 6.30
CA GLU A 122 15.80 -5.53 5.93
C GLU A 122 15.80 -6.99 6.41
N GLU A 123 15.01 -7.31 7.43
CA GLU A 123 14.80 -8.67 7.93
C GLU A 123 13.67 -9.43 7.20
N GLY A 124 13.02 -8.82 6.21
CA GLY A 124 11.93 -9.42 5.45
C GLY A 124 10.61 -9.52 6.23
N ARG A 125 10.46 -8.75 7.31
CA ARG A 125 9.20 -8.60 8.05
C ARG A 125 8.30 -7.60 7.33
N VAL A 126 6.98 -7.81 7.40
CA VAL A 126 5.97 -6.97 6.74
C VAL A 126 5.51 -5.86 7.67
N LEU A 127 5.42 -4.62 7.19
CA LEU A 127 4.79 -3.54 7.94
C LEU A 127 3.28 -3.77 8.05
N LEU A 128 2.78 -3.84 9.28
CA LEU A 128 1.35 -3.83 9.60
C LEU A 128 1.01 -2.58 10.41
N VAL A 129 -0.21 -2.10 10.25
CA VAL A 129 -0.82 -0.99 11.01
C VAL A 129 -2.00 -1.49 11.83
N GLU A 130 -2.29 -0.83 12.94
CA GLU A 130 -3.43 -1.13 13.82
C GLU A 130 -4.43 0.04 13.76
N PRO A 131 -5.57 -0.13 13.07
CA PRO A 131 -6.57 0.92 12.97
C PRO A 131 -7.30 1.18 14.29
N SER A 132 -7.72 2.43 14.53
CA SER A 132 -8.42 2.88 15.74
C SER A 132 -9.88 2.41 15.80
N TYR A 133 -10.50 2.16 14.64
CA TYR A 133 -11.93 1.95 14.46
C TYR A 133 -12.36 0.47 14.43
N LYS A 134 -11.42 -0.47 14.32
CA LYS A 134 -11.70 -1.91 14.32
C LYS A 134 -10.59 -2.66 15.08
N PRO A 135 -10.90 -3.80 15.72
CA PRO A 135 -9.86 -4.66 16.27
C PRO A 135 -9.05 -5.32 15.14
N GLY A 136 -7.79 -5.62 15.44
CA GLY A 136 -6.89 -6.34 14.55
C GLY A 136 -5.99 -5.42 13.74
N TRP A 137 -5.08 -6.04 13.01
CA TRP A 137 -4.08 -5.34 12.20
C TRP A 137 -4.47 -5.40 10.73
N ASP A 138 -3.85 -4.53 9.93
CA ASP A 138 -3.95 -4.53 8.47
C ASP A 138 -2.61 -4.11 7.82
N ILE A 139 -2.54 -4.13 6.50
CA ILE A 139 -1.49 -3.42 5.76
C ILE A 139 -1.89 -1.95 5.59
N PRO A 140 -0.93 -1.01 5.38
CA PRO A 140 -1.28 0.37 5.03
C PRO A 140 -2.13 0.41 3.76
N GLY A 141 -3.24 1.16 3.79
CA GLY A 141 -4.18 1.23 2.68
C GLY A 141 -5.64 1.38 3.10
N GLY A 142 -6.48 1.74 2.14
CA GLY A 142 -7.88 2.05 2.38
C GLY A 142 -8.75 1.97 1.14
N PHE A 143 -9.95 2.56 1.22
CA PHE A 143 -10.92 2.50 0.13
C PHE A 143 -10.52 3.41 -1.02
N ILE A 144 -10.84 2.97 -2.24
CA ILE A 144 -10.65 3.79 -3.44
C ILE A 144 -11.81 4.77 -3.55
N GLU A 145 -11.50 6.06 -3.66
CA GLU A 145 -12.50 7.11 -3.81
C GLU A 145 -13.09 7.17 -5.24
N PRO A 146 -14.29 7.77 -5.43
CA PRO A 146 -14.88 7.93 -6.75
C PRO A 146 -13.96 8.70 -7.72
N GLY A 147 -13.61 8.05 -8.84
CA GLY A 147 -12.72 8.63 -9.87
C GLY A 147 -11.23 8.46 -9.57
N GLU A 148 -10.89 7.92 -8.40
CA GLU A 148 -9.52 7.62 -8.00
C GLU A 148 -9.06 6.28 -8.61
N SER A 149 -7.79 6.21 -9.02
CA SER A 149 -7.20 4.95 -9.45
C SER A 149 -6.73 4.13 -8.23
N PRO A 150 -6.69 2.78 -8.29
CA PRO A 150 -6.18 1.97 -7.18
C PRO A 150 -4.76 2.34 -6.75
N TYR A 151 -3.89 2.71 -7.71
CA TYR A 151 -2.54 3.14 -7.39
C TYR A 151 -2.52 4.49 -6.67
N ALA A 152 -3.33 5.46 -7.12
CA ALA A 152 -3.44 6.75 -6.46
C ALA A 152 -3.99 6.61 -5.03
N ALA A 153 -5.02 5.78 -4.84
CA ALA A 153 -5.55 5.46 -3.52
C ALA A 153 -4.46 4.86 -2.61
N CYS A 154 -3.69 3.90 -3.11
CA CYS A 154 -2.58 3.31 -2.36
C CYS A 154 -1.55 4.35 -1.91
N VAL A 155 -1.21 5.32 -2.77
CA VAL A 155 -0.25 6.39 -2.43
C VAL A 155 -0.83 7.34 -1.40
N ARG A 156 -2.09 7.80 -1.59
CA ARG A 156 -2.79 8.69 -0.66
C ARG A 156 -2.87 8.07 0.73
N GLU A 157 -3.36 6.83 0.82
CA GLU A 157 -3.55 6.13 2.10
C GLU A 157 -2.23 5.92 2.83
N VAL A 158 -1.15 5.58 2.12
CA VAL A 158 0.19 5.47 2.72
C VAL A 158 0.68 6.82 3.28
N GLU A 159 0.44 7.91 2.56
CA GLU A 159 0.79 9.25 3.04
C GLU A 159 -0.04 9.64 4.27
N GLU A 160 -1.35 9.42 4.23
CA GLU A 160 -2.30 9.76 5.30
C GLU A 160 -2.05 8.93 6.57
N GLU A 161 -1.93 7.61 6.44
CA GLU A 161 -1.84 6.71 7.59
C GLU A 161 -0.47 6.73 8.28
N ILE A 162 0.62 6.79 7.51
CA ILE A 162 1.98 6.61 8.04
C ILE A 162 2.96 7.76 7.72
N GLY A 163 2.50 8.82 7.04
CA GLY A 163 3.22 10.09 6.92
C GLY A 163 4.44 10.07 5.99
N ILE A 164 4.55 9.09 5.10
CA ILE A 164 5.67 8.94 4.17
C ILE A 164 5.18 8.69 2.73
N VAL A 165 6.01 9.04 1.74
CA VAL A 165 5.71 8.81 0.32
C VAL A 165 6.88 8.09 -0.37
N PRO A 166 7.14 6.82 -0.02
CA PRO A 166 8.14 6.02 -0.72
C PRO A 166 7.66 5.68 -2.15
N PRO A 167 8.57 5.37 -3.09
CA PRO A 167 8.18 4.83 -4.38
C PRO A 167 7.39 3.53 -4.23
N ILE A 168 6.15 3.50 -4.73
CA ILE A 168 5.32 2.28 -4.78
C ILE A 168 5.58 1.56 -6.12
N GLY A 169 5.91 0.28 -6.04
CA GLY A 169 6.22 -0.58 -7.18
C GLY A 169 4.99 -1.17 -7.87
N SER A 170 5.20 -2.32 -8.53
CA SER A 170 4.18 -3.00 -9.32
C SER A 170 3.08 -3.61 -8.45
N LEU A 171 1.92 -3.85 -9.08
CA LEU A 171 0.84 -4.64 -8.49
C LEU A 171 1.32 -6.06 -8.17
N LEU A 172 1.04 -6.53 -6.95
CA LEU A 172 1.31 -7.90 -6.52
C LEU A 172 0.08 -8.77 -6.66
N VAL A 173 -1.08 -8.33 -6.17
CA VAL A 173 -2.33 -9.10 -6.27
C VAL A 173 -3.56 -8.23 -6.48
N VAL A 174 -4.55 -8.81 -7.15
CA VAL A 174 -5.96 -8.41 -7.07
C VAL A 174 -6.73 -9.54 -6.40
N ASP A 175 -7.44 -9.26 -5.32
CA ASP A 175 -8.24 -10.25 -4.58
C ASP A 175 -9.73 -9.93 -4.67
N TRP A 176 -10.52 -10.86 -5.19
CA TRP A 176 -11.96 -10.86 -5.03
C TRP A 176 -12.31 -11.48 -3.67
N ALA A 177 -12.68 -10.64 -2.71
CA ALA A 177 -13.05 -11.08 -1.37
C ALA A 177 -14.49 -10.68 -1.08
N SER A 178 -15.42 -11.59 -1.37
CA SER A 178 -16.80 -11.43 -0.94
C SER A 178 -17.00 -12.11 0.41
N ASP A 179 -17.71 -11.46 1.33
CA ASP A 179 -18.27 -12.11 2.51
C ASP A 179 -19.68 -11.59 2.80
N GLU A 180 -20.48 -12.39 3.50
CA GLU A 180 -21.91 -12.10 3.74
C GLU A 180 -22.13 -10.79 4.52
N HIS A 181 -21.12 -10.30 5.26
CA HIS A 181 -21.23 -9.11 6.09
C HIS A 181 -20.77 -7.85 5.34
N THR A 182 -19.68 -7.94 4.58
CA THR A 182 -19.10 -6.79 3.88
C THR A 182 -19.57 -6.68 2.42
N GLY A 183 -20.16 -7.74 1.86
CA GLY A 183 -20.46 -7.84 0.44
C GLY A 183 -19.20 -7.98 -0.41
N ASP A 184 -19.36 -7.80 -1.73
CA ASP A 184 -18.27 -7.95 -2.70
C ASP A 184 -17.19 -6.87 -2.52
N MET A 185 -15.93 -7.30 -2.42
CA MET A 185 -14.75 -6.43 -2.40
C MET A 185 -13.75 -6.82 -3.48
N LEU A 186 -13.14 -5.81 -4.10
CA LEU A 186 -11.91 -5.93 -4.88
C LEU A 186 -10.76 -5.25 -4.13
N LEU A 187 -9.71 -6.00 -3.82
CA LEU A 187 -8.55 -5.46 -3.12
C LEU A 187 -7.30 -5.52 -3.98
N PHE A 188 -6.67 -4.37 -4.18
CA PHE A 188 -5.42 -4.21 -4.91
C PHE A 188 -4.27 -4.09 -3.91
N VAL A 189 -3.23 -4.92 -4.06
CA VAL A 189 -2.03 -4.82 -3.21
C VAL A 189 -0.82 -4.57 -4.08
N PHE A 190 -0.12 -3.47 -3.83
CA PHE A 190 1.10 -3.07 -4.54
C PHE A 190 2.35 -3.42 -3.73
N ASP A 191 3.47 -3.58 -4.43
CA ASP A 191 4.79 -3.73 -3.81
C ASP A 191 5.23 -2.38 -3.24
N GLY A 192 5.20 -2.22 -1.93
CA GLY A 192 5.73 -1.03 -1.26
C GLY A 192 7.26 -1.01 -1.22
N GLY A 193 7.90 -2.13 -1.54
CA GLY A 193 9.35 -2.25 -1.51
C GLY A 193 9.93 -2.36 -0.10
N LEU A 194 11.22 -2.03 0.01
CA LEU A 194 11.95 -2.02 1.26
C LEU A 194 11.81 -0.64 1.93
N LEU A 195 11.57 -0.62 3.24
CA LEU A 195 11.69 0.55 4.10
C LEU A 195 12.92 0.40 4.99
N PRO A 196 14.12 0.82 4.53
CA PRO A 196 15.29 0.94 5.39
C PRO A 196 15.06 1.89 6.57
N SER A 197 16.03 1.93 7.49
CA SER A 197 15.91 2.70 8.74
C SER A 197 15.59 4.18 8.52
N ASP A 198 16.12 4.79 7.47
CA ASP A 198 15.90 6.19 7.15
C ASP A 198 14.44 6.53 6.82
N TRP A 199 13.72 5.62 6.15
CA TRP A 199 12.28 5.72 5.95
C TRP A 199 11.51 5.43 7.23
N ARG A 200 11.90 4.38 7.97
CA ARG A 200 11.21 3.97 9.20
C ARG A 200 11.24 5.06 10.28
N GLU A 201 12.34 5.80 10.38
CA GLU A 201 12.48 6.94 11.31
C GLU A 201 11.56 8.13 10.98
N ARG A 202 11.07 8.21 9.73
CA ARG A 202 10.17 9.26 9.26
C ARG A 202 8.69 8.93 9.41
N ILE A 203 8.35 7.68 9.70
CA ILE A 203 6.95 7.25 9.90
C ILE A 203 6.30 8.11 10.99
N ARG A 204 5.19 8.76 10.65
CA ARG A 204 4.35 9.52 11.58
C ARG A 204 2.92 9.07 11.36
N LEU A 205 2.38 8.36 12.34
CA LEU A 205 1.02 7.83 12.27
C LEU A 205 0.01 8.95 12.40
N ASP A 206 -1.03 8.95 11.56
CA ASP A 206 -2.24 9.69 11.89
C ASP A 206 -2.96 8.98 13.03
N MET A 207 -2.77 9.49 14.25
CA MET A 207 -3.34 8.90 15.46
C MET A 207 -4.88 8.94 15.53
N ASN A 208 -5.55 9.60 14.58
CA ASN A 208 -7.01 9.50 14.46
C ASN A 208 -7.42 8.16 13.82
N GLU A 209 -6.60 7.64 12.90
CA GLU A 209 -6.90 6.45 12.12
C GLU A 209 -6.05 5.26 12.54
N ILE A 210 -4.75 5.44 12.75
CA ILE A 210 -3.80 4.39 13.07
C ILE A 210 -3.19 4.63 14.45
N ILE A 211 -3.40 3.68 15.36
CA ILE A 211 -2.92 3.78 16.75
C ILE A 211 -1.56 3.10 16.96
N ASN A 212 -1.13 2.24 16.03
CA ASN A 212 0.13 1.50 16.14
C ASN A 212 0.63 1.02 14.77
N CYS A 213 1.93 0.74 14.68
CA CYS A 213 2.53 0.07 13.53
C CYS A 213 3.64 -0.89 13.97
N ALA A 214 3.81 -2.00 13.26
CA ALA A 214 4.82 -3.00 13.58
C ALA A 214 5.27 -3.79 12.35
N PHE A 215 6.57 -4.01 12.23
CA PHE A 215 7.14 -4.98 11.31
C PHE A 215 6.99 -6.40 11.88
N THR A 216 6.19 -7.22 11.20
CA THR A 216 5.79 -8.56 11.64
C THR A 216 6.38 -9.63 10.71
N PRO A 217 7.05 -10.67 11.24
CA PRO A 217 7.49 -11.80 10.42
C PRO A 217 6.34 -12.43 9.63
N LEU A 218 6.58 -12.81 8.37
CA LEU A 218 5.53 -13.38 7.51
C LEU A 218 4.91 -14.67 8.08
N SER A 219 5.66 -15.41 8.90
CA SER A 219 5.15 -16.57 9.65
C SER A 219 4.03 -16.18 10.60
N ASP A 220 4.12 -14.99 11.20
CA ASP A 220 3.34 -14.59 12.38
C ASP A 220 2.15 -13.70 12.00
N VAL A 221 2.03 -13.26 10.74
CA VAL A 221 0.93 -12.38 10.29
C VAL A 221 -0.46 -12.99 10.54
N GLY A 222 -0.58 -14.31 10.60
CA GLY A 222 -1.83 -15.01 10.93
C GLY A 222 -2.29 -14.85 12.38
N GLU A 223 -1.43 -14.37 13.27
CA GLU A 223 -1.77 -14.07 14.67
C GLU A 223 -2.35 -12.66 14.85
N LYS A 224 -2.09 -11.76 13.88
CA LYS A 224 -2.46 -10.34 13.94
C LYS A 224 -3.58 -9.97 12.96
N LEU A 225 -3.55 -10.55 11.76
CA LEU A 225 -4.47 -10.24 10.68
C LEU A 225 -5.70 -11.15 10.72
N PRO A 226 -6.88 -10.65 10.30
CA PRO A 226 -8.00 -11.52 9.93
C PRO A 226 -7.57 -12.57 8.90
N VAL A 227 -8.20 -13.75 8.93
CA VAL A 227 -7.78 -14.94 8.15
C VAL A 227 -7.63 -14.64 6.66
N LEU A 228 -8.58 -13.93 6.05
CA LEU A 228 -8.54 -13.59 4.62
C LEU A 228 -7.39 -12.63 4.30
N HIS A 229 -7.13 -11.66 5.18
CA HIS A 229 -6.04 -10.70 5.03
C HIS A 229 -4.68 -11.40 5.16
N ALA A 230 -4.52 -12.30 6.14
CA ALA A 230 -3.30 -13.08 6.31
C ALA A 230 -2.98 -13.94 5.08
N ARG A 231 -3.99 -14.52 4.43
CA ARG A 231 -3.82 -15.29 3.19
C ARG A 231 -3.35 -14.39 2.04
N ARG A 232 -4.03 -13.25 1.84
CA ARG A 232 -3.67 -12.26 0.82
C ARG A 232 -2.24 -11.75 0.98
N VAL A 233 -1.85 -11.38 2.20
CA VAL A 233 -0.49 -10.92 2.52
C VAL A 233 0.55 -11.98 2.18
N ARG A 234 0.31 -13.24 2.55
CA ARG A 234 1.22 -14.35 2.22
C ARG A 234 1.32 -14.60 0.72
N ALA A 235 0.20 -14.55 -0.01
CA ALA A 235 0.19 -14.71 -1.46
C ALA A 235 0.95 -13.58 -2.16
N ALA A 236 0.70 -12.32 -1.78
CA ALA A 236 1.39 -11.15 -2.31
C ALA A 236 2.90 -11.21 -2.04
N ALA A 237 3.31 -11.55 -0.81
CA ALA A 237 4.72 -11.72 -0.46
C ALA A 237 5.39 -12.85 -1.26
N GLY A 238 4.68 -13.97 -1.49
CA GLY A 238 5.18 -15.08 -2.30
C GLY A 238 5.39 -14.69 -3.76
N LEU A 239 4.44 -13.96 -4.36
CA LEU A 239 4.56 -13.48 -5.75
C LEU A 239 5.70 -12.48 -5.92
N ARG A 240 5.86 -11.56 -4.96
CA ARG A 240 6.98 -10.63 -4.90
C ARG A 240 8.32 -11.37 -4.91
N ALA A 241 8.47 -12.37 -4.04
CA ALA A 241 9.71 -13.15 -3.93
C ALA A 241 10.00 -14.02 -5.16
N GLY A 242 8.98 -14.46 -5.88
CA GLY A 242 9.11 -15.28 -7.08
C GLY A 242 9.47 -14.50 -8.36
N HIS A 243 9.56 -13.17 -8.32
CA HIS A 243 9.65 -12.30 -9.50
C HIS A 243 8.55 -12.60 -10.54
N GLY A 244 7.40 -13.11 -10.10
CA GLY A 244 6.22 -13.32 -10.93
C GLY A 244 5.49 -12.01 -11.17
N GLY A 245 4.72 -11.92 -12.26
CA GLY A 245 3.76 -10.83 -12.43
C GLY A 245 2.66 -10.87 -11.37
N ALA A 246 1.76 -9.88 -11.41
CA ALA A 246 0.62 -9.81 -10.49
C ALA A 246 -0.24 -11.09 -10.55
N GLY A 247 -0.73 -11.52 -9.38
CA GLY A 247 -1.64 -12.67 -9.25
C GLY A 247 -3.09 -12.26 -9.04
N TYR A 248 -4.02 -13.11 -9.48
CA TYR A 248 -5.44 -12.99 -9.13
C TYR A 248 -5.76 -13.95 -7.98
N LEU A 249 -6.47 -13.44 -6.97
CA LEU A 249 -6.91 -14.20 -5.81
C LEU A 249 -8.43 -14.21 -5.68
N GLU A 250 -8.97 -15.27 -5.09
CA GLU A 250 -10.32 -15.32 -4.55
C GLU A 250 -10.27 -15.68 -3.07
N HIS A 251 -10.75 -14.77 -2.21
CA HIS A 251 -10.71 -14.90 -0.76
C HIS A 251 -9.29 -15.21 -0.22
N GLY A 252 -8.27 -14.63 -0.87
CA GLY A 252 -6.86 -14.83 -0.55
C GLY A 252 -6.21 -16.10 -1.12
N TYR A 253 -6.90 -16.88 -1.96
CA TYR A 253 -6.34 -18.03 -2.65
C TYR A 253 -6.00 -17.71 -4.10
N LEU A 254 -4.82 -18.11 -4.58
CA LEU A 254 -4.47 -17.97 -6.00
C LEU A 254 -5.45 -18.73 -6.90
N THR A 255 -6.02 -18.03 -7.87
CA THR A 255 -7.05 -18.54 -8.78
C THR A 255 -6.70 -18.27 -10.25
N PRO A 256 -6.80 -19.26 -11.15
CA PRO A 256 -6.95 -20.69 -10.85
C PRO A 256 -5.73 -21.19 -10.07
N ALA A 257 -5.94 -22.15 -9.16
CA ALA A 257 -4.83 -22.78 -8.45
C ALA A 257 -3.86 -23.38 -9.46
N ALA A 258 -2.55 -23.16 -9.25
CA ALA A 258 -1.53 -23.79 -10.09
C ALA A 258 -1.75 -25.31 -10.07
N PRO A 259 -1.66 -26.01 -11.22
CA PRO A 259 -1.82 -27.45 -11.25
C PRO A 259 -0.81 -28.08 -10.29
N ALA A 260 -1.28 -28.92 -9.38
CA ALA A 260 -0.43 -29.62 -8.44
C ALA A 260 0.63 -30.39 -9.23
N VAL A 261 1.90 -29.98 -9.11
CA VAL A 261 3.00 -30.70 -9.74
C VAL A 261 3.13 -32.01 -8.97
N SER A 262 2.61 -33.10 -9.52
CA SER A 262 2.79 -34.43 -8.96
C SER A 262 4.26 -34.80 -9.08
N SER A 263 5.02 -34.62 -8.01
CA SER A 263 6.33 -35.27 -7.87
C SER A 263 6.10 -36.76 -7.62
N ALA A 264 5.94 -37.52 -8.69
CA ALA A 264 6.02 -38.97 -8.59
C ALA A 264 7.41 -39.34 -8.04
N PRO A 265 7.51 -40.18 -6.99
CA PRO A 265 8.81 -40.62 -6.48
C PRO A 265 9.53 -41.43 -7.56
N ALA A 266 10.79 -41.09 -7.82
CA ALA A 266 11.68 -41.84 -8.69
C ALA A 266 11.72 -43.32 -8.23
N GLY A 267 11.51 -44.23 -9.17
CA GLY A 267 11.18 -45.62 -8.92
C GLY A 267 12.10 -46.37 -7.96
N ALA A 268 11.48 -47.03 -6.97
CA ALA A 268 12.11 -48.14 -6.28
C ALA A 268 12.07 -49.38 -7.18
N ALA A 269 13.22 -49.73 -7.74
CA ALA A 269 13.43 -50.99 -8.43
C ALA A 269 13.09 -52.17 -7.49
N GLN A 270 12.08 -52.96 -7.84
CA GLN A 270 11.79 -54.23 -7.18
C GLN A 270 12.92 -55.21 -7.53
N ARG A 271 13.77 -55.53 -6.54
CA ARG A 271 14.65 -56.69 -6.59
C ARG A 271 13.79 -57.92 -6.29
N THR A 272 13.59 -58.77 -7.28
CA THR A 272 13.04 -60.10 -7.10
C THR A 272 14.12 -60.98 -6.47
N GLU A 273 13.94 -61.37 -5.20
CA GLU A 273 14.68 -62.49 -4.62
C GLU A 273 14.00 -63.79 -5.05
N SER A 274 14.75 -64.61 -5.79
CA SER A 274 14.39 -66.00 -6.09
C SER A 274 14.80 -66.88 -4.91
N THR A 275 13.85 -67.65 -4.42
CA THR A 275 13.97 -68.67 -3.37
C THR A 275 14.80 -69.86 -3.86
N GLU A 276 15.75 -70.32 -3.05
CA GLU A 276 16.20 -71.72 -2.97
C GLU A 276 15.70 -72.33 -1.66
#